data_AF-A0A972RHB1-F1
#
_entry.id   AF-A0A972RHB1-F1
#
_cell.length_a   1.000
_cell.length_b   1.000
_cell.length_c   1.000
_cell.angle_alpha   90.00
_cell.angle_beta   90.00
_cell.angle_gamma   90.00
#
_symmetry.space_group_name_H-M   'P 1'
#
loop_
_entity.id
_entity.type
_entity.pdbx_description
1 polymer ?
#
loop_
_entity_poly.entity_id
_entity_poly.type
_entity_poly.pdbx_seq_one_letter_code
_entity_poly.pdbx_strand_id
1 'polypeptide(L)'
;MNKFFLLWGFLFFVFFAVTPEVMAKVEAVVGIPIIQTRSSIEISHNVTLDNNEKMLNQLVIIKDEGKYYWETRDRKELLLHKTKHFDLFIDPSSGGYIKIIQQADGRYVYMEHTSNKNLKVFTYWGIATTYNP
;
A
#
# COMPACT_ATOMS: atom_id res chain seq x y z
N MET A 1 -1.41 28.16 -50.34
CA MET A 1 -1.33 27.58 -48.98
C MET A 1 0.08 27.08 -48.74
N ASN A 2 0.80 27.69 -47.79
CA ASN A 2 2.22 27.43 -47.55
C ASN A 2 2.38 26.02 -46.94
N LYS A 3 2.96 25.07 -47.70
CA LYS A 3 3.20 23.68 -47.25
C LYS A 3 4.01 23.62 -45.94
N PHE A 4 4.78 24.66 -45.63
CA PHE A 4 5.50 24.85 -44.37
C PHE A 4 4.58 24.97 -43.14
N PHE A 5 3.43 25.64 -43.26
CA PHE A 5 2.49 25.81 -42.14
C PHE A 5 1.78 24.49 -41.77
N LEU A 6 1.51 23.65 -42.76
CA LEU A 6 0.93 22.32 -42.56
C LEU A 6 1.91 21.37 -41.86
N LEU A 7 3.21 21.45 -42.19
CA LEU A 7 4.24 20.62 -41.56
C LEU A 7 4.42 20.98 -40.08
N TRP A 8 4.42 22.27 -39.75
CA TRP A 8 4.51 22.75 -38.36
C TRP A 8 3.24 22.46 -37.56
N GLY A 9 2.05 22.59 -38.16
CA GLY A 9 0.79 22.20 -37.52
C GLY A 9 0.71 20.70 -37.25
N PHE A 10 1.21 19.86 -38.17
CA PHE A 10 1.29 18.41 -37.97
C PHE A 10 2.29 18.03 -36.89
N LEU A 11 3.49 18.64 -36.88
CA LEU A 11 4.48 18.42 -35.82
C LEU A 11 3.91 18.80 -34.44
N PHE A 12 3.22 19.94 -34.32
CA PHE A 12 2.62 20.39 -33.07
C PHE A 12 1.56 19.40 -32.56
N PHE A 13 0.75 18.83 -33.44
CA PHE A 13 -0.24 17.81 -33.10
C PHE A 13 0.38 16.48 -32.64
N VAL A 14 1.49 16.06 -33.26
CA VAL A 14 2.21 14.83 -32.88
C VAL A 14 2.90 14.98 -31.51
N PHE A 15 3.42 16.17 -31.18
CA PHE A 15 4.05 16.43 -29.89
C PHE A 15 3.04 16.64 -28.74
N PHE A 16 1.84 17.16 -29.01
CA PHE A 16 0.79 17.34 -27.99
C PHE A 16 -0.05 16.08 -27.71
N ALA A 17 -0.11 15.13 -28.65
CA ALA A 17 -0.89 13.90 -28.47
C ALA A 17 -0.27 12.90 -27.47
N VAL A 18 0.98 13.12 -27.05
CA VAL A 18 1.70 12.22 -26.14
C VAL A 18 2.00 12.96 -24.82
N THR A 19 0.97 13.45 -24.14
CA THR A 19 1.11 13.74 -22.71
C THR A 19 1.03 12.39 -21.99
N PRO A 20 2.09 11.92 -21.31
CA PRO A 20 1.94 10.76 -20.44
C PRO A 20 0.86 11.10 -19.40
N GLU A 21 -0.16 10.26 -19.29
CA GLU A 21 -1.10 10.32 -18.18
C GLU A 21 -0.29 10.03 -16.91
N VAL A 22 0.18 11.09 -16.25
CA VAL A 22 0.78 10.99 -14.93
C VAL A 22 -0.36 10.61 -13.99
N MET A 23 -0.53 9.30 -13.77
CA MET A 23 -1.46 8.83 -12.75
C MET A 23 -0.96 9.33 -11.41
N ALA A 24 -1.75 10.20 -10.77
CA ALA A 24 -1.38 10.74 -9.46
C ALA A 24 -1.15 9.61 -8.46
N LYS A 25 -0.06 9.72 -7.70
CA LYS A 25 0.19 8.87 -6.53
C LYS A 25 -0.94 9.10 -5.52
N VAL A 26 -1.66 8.05 -5.17
CA VAL A 26 -2.79 8.09 -4.23
C VAL A 26 -2.59 7.13 -3.07
N GLU A 27 -3.07 7.50 -1.90
CA GLU A 27 -3.12 6.62 -0.74
C GLU A 27 -4.21 5.56 -0.96
N ALA A 28 -3.80 4.30 -1.10
CA ALA A 28 -4.70 3.17 -1.27
C ALA A 28 -5.18 2.64 0.08
N VAL A 29 -4.28 2.58 1.07
CA VAL A 29 -4.60 2.18 2.44
C VAL A 29 -3.82 3.04 3.42
N VAL A 30 -4.51 3.59 4.42
CA VAL A 30 -3.88 4.21 5.59
C VAL A 30 -4.46 3.57 6.83
N GLY A 31 -3.60 3.02 7.68
CA GLY A 31 -3.99 2.25 8.86
C GLY A 31 -3.27 2.68 10.11
N ILE A 32 -4.02 2.78 11.20
CA ILE A 32 -3.50 3.08 12.54
C ILE A 32 -3.42 1.77 13.33
N PRO A 33 -2.22 1.32 13.74
CA PRO A 33 -2.09 0.11 14.52
C PRO A 33 -2.62 0.34 15.94
N ILE A 34 -3.13 -0.72 16.57
CA ILE A 34 -3.66 -0.69 17.94
C ILE A 34 -2.89 -1.69 18.79
N ILE A 35 -2.65 -2.88 18.25
CA ILE A 35 -1.95 -3.97 18.92
C ILE A 35 -0.78 -4.39 18.04
N GLN A 36 0.38 -4.61 18.65
CA GLN A 36 1.51 -5.29 18.04
C GLN A 36 1.73 -6.63 18.74
N THR A 37 1.70 -7.72 17.99
CA THR A 37 2.19 -9.02 18.44
C THR A 37 3.63 -9.18 17.98
N ARG A 38 4.53 -9.42 18.94
CA ARG A 38 5.94 -9.74 18.68
C ARG A 38 6.14 -11.22 18.92
N SER A 39 6.60 -11.95 17.90
CA SER A 39 6.86 -13.38 18.01
C SER A 39 8.28 -13.72 17.57
N SER A 40 8.90 -14.63 18.30
CA SER A 40 10.12 -15.35 17.93
C SER A 40 9.84 -16.85 18.03
N ILE A 41 10.89 -17.67 17.88
CA ILE A 41 10.81 -19.11 18.09
C ILE A 41 10.54 -19.50 19.56
N GLU A 42 10.88 -18.63 20.51
CA GLU A 42 10.82 -18.92 21.95
C GLU A 42 9.62 -18.28 22.64
N ILE A 43 9.16 -17.13 22.14
CA ILE A 43 8.15 -16.32 22.82
C ILE A 43 7.24 -15.59 21.85
N SER A 44 5.98 -15.42 22.26
CA SER A 44 5.02 -14.52 21.63
C SER A 44 4.33 -13.68 22.70
N HIS A 45 4.25 -12.38 22.49
CA HIS A 45 3.53 -11.47 23.38
C HIS A 45 2.91 -10.30 22.62
N ASN A 46 1.84 -9.76 23.19
CA ASN A 46 1.15 -8.59 22.67
C ASN A 46 1.62 -7.34 23.40
N VAL A 47 1.75 -6.25 22.64
CA VAL A 47 2.08 -4.91 23.11
C VAL A 47 0.99 -3.97 22.60
N THR A 48 0.32 -3.29 23.52
CA THR A 48 -0.56 -2.16 23.17
C THR A 48 0.33 -0.97 22.86
N LEU A 49 0.13 -0.35 21.70
CA LEU A 49 0.97 0.76 21.26
C LEU A 49 0.50 2.09 21.86
N ASP A 50 1.44 2.89 22.33
CA ASP A 50 1.16 4.29 22.68
C ASP A 50 0.98 5.18 21.44
N ASN A 51 0.63 6.45 21.62
CA ASN A 51 0.37 7.34 20.47
C ASN A 51 1.60 7.57 19.58
N ASN A 52 2.81 7.61 20.15
CA ASN A 52 4.03 7.79 19.38
C ASN A 52 4.34 6.52 18.59
N GLU A 53 4.22 5.36 19.24
CA GLU A 53 4.41 4.07 18.59
C GLU A 53 3.41 3.83 17.46
N LYS A 54 2.15 4.28 17.63
CA LYS A 54 1.14 4.20 16.57
C LYS A 54 1.53 4.99 15.33
N MET A 55 2.03 6.22 15.51
CA MET A 55 2.49 7.07 14.41
C MET A 55 3.71 6.47 13.71
N LEU A 56 4.67 5.95 14.48
CA LEU A 56 5.89 5.34 13.92
C LEU A 56 5.62 4.04 13.16
N ASN A 57 4.59 3.29 13.55
CA ASN A 57 4.26 1.99 12.97
C ASN A 57 3.02 2.05 12.06
N GLN A 58 2.62 3.24 11.62
CA GLN A 58 1.48 3.43 10.73
C GLN A 58 1.62 2.54 9.48
N LEU A 59 0.50 1.97 9.04
CA LEU A 59 0.41 1.29 7.74
C LEU A 59 0.08 2.33 6.67
N VAL A 60 0.89 2.39 5.62
CA VAL A 60 0.60 3.19 4.43
C VAL A 60 0.91 2.36 3.20
N ILE A 61 -0.12 2.17 2.36
CA ILE A 61 -0.02 1.59 1.03
C ILE A 61 -0.43 2.67 0.05
N ILE A 62 0.42 2.94 -0.94
CA ILE A 62 0.13 3.86 -2.04
C ILE A 62 -0.14 3.08 -3.31
N LYS A 63 -0.93 3.66 -4.21
CA LYS A 63 -1.03 3.25 -5.60
C LYS A 63 -0.31 4.26 -6.47
N ASP A 64 0.64 3.79 -7.25
CA ASP A 64 1.54 4.60 -8.07
C ASP A 64 1.69 3.88 -9.41
N GLU A 65 1.30 4.54 -10.51
CA GLU A 65 1.30 3.98 -11.87
C GLU A 65 0.62 2.59 -11.98
N GLY A 66 -0.46 2.38 -11.22
CA GLY A 66 -1.24 1.14 -11.22
C GLY A 66 -0.67 0.01 -10.37
N LYS A 67 0.47 0.23 -9.72
CA LYS A 67 1.12 -0.71 -8.79
C LYS A 67 0.91 -0.26 -7.35
N TYR A 68 0.96 -1.21 -6.42
CA TYR A 68 0.86 -0.91 -4.99
C TYR A 68 2.22 -0.95 -4.33
N TYR A 69 2.47 -0.03 -3.42
CA TYR A 69 3.73 0.02 -2.65
C TYR A 69 3.46 0.18 -1.16
N TRP A 70 4.15 -0.62 -0.36
CA TRP A 70 4.19 -0.55 1.10
C TRP A 70 5.11 0.60 1.52
N GLU A 71 4.59 1.83 1.43
CA GLU A 71 5.38 3.05 1.60
C GLU A 71 6.14 3.08 2.94
N THR A 72 5.50 2.59 4.00
CA THR A 72 6.06 2.56 5.36
C THR A 72 6.95 1.37 5.66
N ARG A 73 7.21 0.49 4.68
CA ARG A 73 8.17 -0.62 4.78
C ARG A 73 9.07 -0.62 3.56
N ASP A 74 9.94 0.39 3.48
CA ASP A 74 10.96 0.54 2.44
C ASP A 74 10.40 0.62 1.01
N ARG A 75 9.15 1.11 0.85
CA ARG A 75 8.45 1.23 -0.44
C ARG A 75 8.47 -0.10 -1.23
N LYS A 76 8.26 -1.22 -0.55
CA LYS A 76 8.19 -2.53 -1.20
C LYS A 76 6.98 -2.64 -2.13
N GLU A 77 7.19 -3.11 -3.36
CA GLU A 77 6.08 -3.39 -4.28
C GLU A 77 5.20 -4.53 -3.71
N LEU A 78 3.89 -4.38 -3.85
CA LEU A 78 2.88 -5.30 -3.33
C LEU A 78 1.98 -5.80 -4.45
N LEU A 79 1.61 -7.07 -4.36
CA LEU A 79 0.55 -7.65 -5.19
C LEU A 79 -0.77 -7.60 -4.44
N LEU A 80 -1.82 -7.05 -5.06
CA LEU A 80 -3.18 -7.09 -4.52
C LEU A 80 -3.92 -8.33 -5.02
N HIS A 81 -4.39 -9.15 -4.08
CA HIS A 81 -5.28 -10.26 -4.32
C HIS A 81 -6.63 -10.01 -3.62
N LYS A 82 -7.69 -9.83 -4.42
CA LYS A 82 -9.05 -9.61 -3.91
C LYS A 82 -9.78 -10.94 -3.71
N THR A 83 -10.44 -11.11 -2.58
CA THR A 83 -11.28 -12.27 -2.30
C THR A 83 -12.69 -11.83 -1.89
N LYS A 84 -13.61 -12.78 -1.72
CA LYS A 84 -14.98 -12.47 -1.27
C LYS A 84 -15.04 -11.87 0.15
N HIS A 85 -14.07 -12.20 1.01
CA HIS A 85 -14.15 -11.90 2.44
C HIS A 85 -13.06 -10.95 2.94
N PHE A 86 -12.00 -10.78 2.16
CA PHE A 86 -10.86 -9.94 2.52
C PHE A 86 -10.05 -9.61 1.28
N ASP A 87 -9.31 -8.52 1.35
CA ASP A 87 -8.31 -8.17 0.36
C ASP A 87 -6.93 -8.40 0.97
N LEU A 88 -5.98 -8.85 0.16
CA LEU A 88 -4.65 -9.24 0.60
C LEU A 88 -3.60 -8.55 -0.26
N PHE A 89 -2.76 -7.75 0.37
CA PHE A 89 -1.56 -7.18 -0.24
C PHE A 89 -0.35 -8.01 0.17
N ILE A 90 0.43 -8.52 -0.78
CA ILE A 90 1.52 -9.47 -0.51
C ILE A 90 2.84 -8.91 -1.03
N ASP A 91 3.89 -8.95 -0.20
CA ASP A 91 5.26 -8.76 -0.66
C ASP A 91 5.70 -10.02 -1.43
N PRO A 92 5.93 -9.95 -2.76
CA PRO A 92 6.32 -11.11 -3.56
C PRO A 92 7.69 -11.70 -3.15
N SER A 93 8.50 -10.94 -2.41
CA SER A 93 9.80 -11.37 -1.89
C SER A 93 9.70 -12.03 -0.51
N SER A 94 8.50 -12.41 -0.06
CA SER A 94 8.23 -13.05 1.25
C SER A 94 8.55 -12.20 2.48
N GLY A 95 8.57 -10.86 2.37
CA GLY A 95 8.80 -9.98 3.53
C GLY A 95 7.58 -9.77 4.42
N GLY A 96 6.38 -10.16 3.97
CA GLY A 96 5.15 -9.98 4.72
C GLY A 96 3.90 -9.88 3.85
N TYR A 97 2.78 -9.61 4.51
CA TYR A 97 1.50 -9.35 3.85
C TYR A 97 0.59 -8.50 4.73
N ILE A 98 -0.40 -7.88 4.10
CA ILE A 98 -1.43 -7.07 4.75
C ILE A 98 -2.79 -7.62 4.34
N LYS A 99 -3.56 -8.08 5.31
CA LYS A 99 -4.94 -8.54 5.13
C LYS A 99 -5.90 -7.45 5.60
N ILE A 100 -6.81 -7.03 4.72
CA ILE A 100 -7.86 -6.04 5.01
C ILE A 100 -9.21 -6.77 5.05
N ILE A 101 -10.00 -6.53 6.09
CA ILE A 101 -11.32 -7.12 6.27
C ILE A 101 -12.33 -6.01 6.53
N GLN A 102 -13.40 -5.97 5.75
CA GLN A 102 -14.54 -5.11 6.03
C GLN A 102 -15.40 -5.75 7.14
N GLN A 103 -15.67 -4.99 8.19
CA GLN A 103 -16.54 -5.38 9.28
C GLN A 103 -18.01 -5.10 8.95
N ALA A 104 -18.93 -5.73 9.66
CA ALA A 104 -20.37 -5.54 9.47
C ALA A 104 -20.83 -4.10 9.74
N ASP A 105 -20.08 -3.34 10.54
CA ASP A 105 -20.30 -1.93 10.82
C ASP A 105 -19.69 -0.97 9.77
N GLY A 106 -19.17 -1.52 8.68
CA GLY A 106 -18.57 -0.77 7.57
C GLY A 106 -17.10 -0.38 7.77
N ARG A 107 -16.52 -0.56 8.97
CA ARG A 107 -15.11 -0.27 9.21
C ARG A 107 -14.21 -1.28 8.50
N TYR A 108 -13.04 -0.82 8.09
CA TYR A 108 -11.98 -1.70 7.63
C TYR A 108 -10.97 -1.94 8.75
N VAL A 109 -10.74 -3.20 9.08
CA VAL A 109 -9.67 -3.62 10.00
C VAL A 109 -8.58 -4.32 9.22
N TYR A 110 -7.36 -4.24 9.73
CA TYR A 110 -6.23 -4.87 9.08
C TYR A 110 -5.39 -5.71 10.03
N MET A 111 -4.74 -6.70 9.43
CA MET A 111 -3.62 -7.43 9.98
C MET A 111 -2.43 -7.20 9.05
N GLU A 112 -1.37 -6.59 9.57
CA GLU A 112 -0.12 -6.37 8.87
C GLU A 112 0.92 -7.32 9.47
N HIS A 113 1.38 -8.28 8.68
CA HIS A 113 2.36 -9.27 9.11
C HIS A 113 3.68 -9.00 8.40
N THR A 114 4.76 -8.86 9.18
CA THR A 114 6.13 -8.73 8.68
C THR A 114 6.99 -9.83 9.28
N SER A 115 7.88 -10.38 8.47
CA SER A 115 8.87 -11.36 8.91
C SER A 115 10.25 -10.91 8.47
N ASN A 116 11.23 -11.05 9.35
CA ASN A 116 12.62 -10.79 9.01
C ASN A 116 13.43 -12.10 8.89
N LYS A 117 14.65 -11.97 8.36
CA LYS A 117 15.57 -13.10 8.14
C LYS A 117 15.98 -13.83 9.43
N ASN A 118 15.72 -13.27 10.59
CA ASN A 118 16.05 -13.83 11.91
C ASN A 118 14.85 -14.52 12.57
N LEU A 119 13.81 -14.87 11.80
CA LEU A 119 12.58 -15.50 12.29
C LEU A 119 11.85 -14.66 13.36
N LYS A 120 12.13 -13.36 13.42
CA LYS A 120 11.33 -12.44 14.23
C LYS A 120 10.18 -11.95 13.37
N VAL A 121 8.99 -12.11 13.92
CA VAL A 121 7.73 -11.77 13.28
C VAL A 121 7.09 -10.64 14.08
N PHE A 122 6.68 -9.59 13.37
CA PHE A 122 5.86 -8.53 13.93
C PHE A 122 4.52 -8.53 13.20
N THR A 123 3.44 -8.65 13.97
CA THR A 123 2.08 -8.54 13.44
C THR A 123 1.40 -7.35 14.08
N TYR A 124 0.97 -6.38 13.28
CA TYR A 124 0.17 -5.25 13.73
C TYR A 124 -1.29 -5.49 13.39
N TRP A 125 -2.17 -5.19 14.34
CA TRP A 125 -3.60 -5.19 14.15
C TRP A 125 -4.11 -3.78 14.34
N GLY A 126 -4.95 -3.30 13.42
CA GLY A 126 -5.41 -1.94 13.45
C GLY A 126 -6.66 -1.67 12.63
N ILE A 127 -6.98 -0.39 12.53
CA ILE A 127 -8.12 0.12 11.75
C ILE A 127 -7.56 0.87 10.55
N ALA A 128 -8.07 0.57 9.36
CA ALA A 128 -7.80 1.36 8.17
C ALA A 128 -8.74 2.56 8.15
N THR A 129 -8.15 3.76 8.26
CA THR A 129 -8.88 5.04 8.15
C THR A 129 -9.16 5.42 6.71
N THR A 130 -8.32 4.93 5.78
CA THR A 130 -8.50 5.08 4.34
C THR A 130 -8.43 3.70 3.69
N TYR A 131 -9.39 3.41 2.80
CA TYR A 131 -9.39 2.21 1.98
C TYR A 131 -9.95 2.50 0.58
N ASN A 132 -9.06 2.64 -0.41
CA ASN A 132 -9.36 2.91 -1.81
C ASN A 132 -8.35 2.22 -2.76
N PRO A 133 -8.36 0.88 -2.83
CA PRO A 133 -7.42 0.10 -3.65
C PRO A 133 -7.66 0.23 -5.16
#